data_AF-A0A1H5UW16-F1
#
_entry.id   AF-A0A1H5UW16-F1
#
_cell.length_a   1.000
_cell.length_b   1.000
_cell.length_c   1.000
_cell.angle_alpha   90.00
_cell.angle_beta   90.00
_cell.angle_gamma   90.00
#
_symmetry.space_group_name_H-M   'P 1'
#
loop_
_entity.id
_entity.type
_entity.pdbx_description
1 polymer ?
#
loop_
_entity_poly.entity_id
_entity_poly.type
_entity_poly.pdbx_seq_one_letter_code
_entity_poly.pdbx_strand_id
1 'polypeptide(L)'
;MLIHRHLRGIALLEGLISVVVLSVGILALGKLDAHMLGAAGLTKARAEAAQLAQAEIEALRTQVLKSSFDGIGDQPTTSVAGKNALFTVLRTVTDLNTTLKRIDVTVSWVPPANWGSPTDGGAGTDSVTVRTLLNWSDPKLLIHLEEGVPGYENALHPPIGLAKRPAVPIQREAGEAGVYNDGDKRELRDTAGNVLLVLDPIDKNNPREFATISGRIYFDTDRLKSNFQPAKVLVASTAEGHCFPSTSASIALTTVPDTGGKLKYYEYKCYVGEGWYANIAIQNLDTNEVNVCVGDPTFTTSSSMNYWTTLPMAQPASRRVYRGYKSLESAATGYFITGIANGGTYPEDGMPKPSHFSSYSTSSTTQNYFNHHFLITDLKAQDSCQSVMSGFSTHFHKNAGAALCLSPDDSPADDKCPKIWPGWPTFIDAGAGDFGGGDSGEDDGSGGSANTCSGTVSGSTESSGAKVSATSSVETVECATSGGNIKNYTCGITAAEGSTTVTVSQTSGNTTVTKTLLEPFVCNAINTLNFP
;
A
#
# COMPACT_ATOMS: atom_id res chain seq x y z
N MET A 1 -12.91 7.45 -91.88
CA MET A 1 -11.77 8.35 -91.56
C MET A 1 -12.23 9.71 -90.98
N LEU A 2 -13.33 9.77 -90.22
CA LEU A 2 -13.83 11.01 -89.57
C LEU A 2 -13.95 10.89 -88.04
N ILE A 3 -13.76 9.69 -87.47
CA ILE A 3 -13.84 9.45 -86.02
C ILE A 3 -12.53 9.82 -85.29
N HIS A 4 -11.38 9.90 -86.00
CA HIS A 4 -10.08 10.17 -85.37
C HIS A 4 -9.80 11.65 -85.02
N ARG A 5 -10.62 12.60 -85.50
CA ARG A 5 -10.36 14.03 -85.31
C ARG A 5 -10.99 14.60 -84.03
N HIS A 6 -12.10 14.01 -83.56
CA HIS A 6 -12.75 14.40 -82.30
C HIS A 6 -12.09 13.80 -81.04
N LEU A 7 -11.34 12.69 -81.18
CA LEU A 7 -10.63 12.06 -80.07
C LEU A 7 -9.45 12.89 -79.52
N ARG A 8 -8.84 13.76 -80.34
CA ARG A 8 -7.69 14.59 -79.92
C ARG A 8 -8.07 15.78 -79.02
N GLY A 9 -9.30 16.31 -79.16
CA GLY A 9 -9.78 17.42 -78.33
C GLY A 9 -10.13 16.97 -76.91
N ILE A 10 -10.69 15.78 -76.77
CA ILE A 10 -11.08 15.21 -75.47
C ILE A 10 -9.83 14.89 -74.63
N ALA A 11 -8.79 14.29 -75.24
CA ALA A 11 -7.54 13.99 -74.53
C ALA A 11 -6.83 15.24 -73.97
N LEU A 12 -6.91 16.38 -74.67
CA LEU A 12 -6.33 17.64 -74.20
C LEU A 12 -7.10 18.23 -73.00
N LEU A 13 -8.44 18.16 -73.05
CA LEU A 13 -9.29 18.62 -71.95
C LEU A 13 -9.16 17.72 -70.72
N GLU A 14 -9.07 16.41 -70.91
CA GLU A 14 -8.81 15.44 -69.86
C GLU A 14 -7.45 15.69 -69.19
N GLY A 15 -6.39 15.89 -69.98
CA GLY A 15 -5.07 16.24 -69.46
C GLY A 15 -5.05 17.54 -68.64
N LEU A 16 -5.77 18.57 -69.10
CA LEU A 16 -5.86 19.84 -68.36
C LEU A 16 -6.61 19.69 -67.03
N ILE A 17 -7.72 18.94 -67.01
CA ILE A 17 -8.46 18.64 -65.78
C ILE A 17 -7.57 17.84 -64.81
N SER A 18 -6.83 16.83 -65.30
CA SER A 18 -5.89 16.07 -64.47
C SER A 18 -4.83 16.96 -63.83
N VAL A 19 -4.25 17.91 -64.58
CA VAL A 19 -3.25 18.86 -64.04
C VAL A 19 -3.86 19.78 -62.97
N VAL A 20 -5.08 20.28 -63.17
CA VAL A 20 -5.76 21.12 -62.17
C VAL A 20 -6.05 20.33 -60.89
N VAL A 21 -6.60 19.12 -61.01
CA VAL A 21 -6.89 18.26 -59.85
C VAL A 21 -5.59 17.90 -59.11
N LEU A 22 -4.51 17.58 -59.83
CA LEU A 22 -3.20 17.32 -59.25
C LEU A 22 -2.66 18.55 -58.50
N SER A 23 -2.80 19.74 -59.09
CA SER A 23 -2.33 20.99 -58.48
C SER A 23 -3.07 21.31 -57.17
N VAL A 24 -4.39 21.12 -57.15
CA VAL A 24 -5.21 21.29 -55.94
C VAL A 24 -4.83 20.26 -54.88
N GLY A 25 -4.58 19.01 -55.28
CA GLY A 25 -4.12 17.95 -54.37
C GLY A 25 -2.78 18.27 -53.69
N ILE A 26 -1.80 18.76 -54.45
CA ILE A 26 -0.49 19.16 -53.92
C ILE A 26 -0.62 20.39 -52.98
N LEU A 27 -1.48 21.35 -53.33
CA LEU A 27 -1.74 22.51 -52.47
C LEU A 27 -2.39 22.09 -51.14
N ALA A 28 -3.33 21.15 -51.17
CA ALA A 28 -3.95 20.62 -49.97
C ALA A 28 -2.92 19.90 -49.07
N LEU A 29 -2.01 19.12 -49.67
CA LEU A 29 -0.93 18.44 -48.94
C LEU A 29 0.04 19.44 -48.29
N GLY A 30 0.42 20.51 -48.99
CA GLY A 30 1.28 21.56 -48.43
C GLY A 30 0.66 22.26 -47.21
N LYS A 31 -0.66 22.50 -47.22
CA LYS A 31 -1.37 23.04 -46.06
C LYS A 31 -1.40 22.06 -44.88
N LEU A 32 -1.60 20.77 -45.16
CA LEU A 32 -1.61 19.74 -44.13
C LEU A 32 -0.23 19.61 -43.46
N ASP A 33 0.85 19.62 -44.23
CA ASP A 33 2.22 19.52 -43.70
C ASP A 33 2.58 20.74 -42.84
N ALA A 34 2.23 21.95 -43.31
CA ALA A 34 2.39 23.17 -42.52
C ALA A 34 1.63 23.10 -41.18
N HIS A 35 0.40 22.57 -41.18
CA HIS A 35 -0.39 22.38 -39.96
C HIS A 35 0.18 21.27 -39.05
N MET A 36 0.77 20.20 -39.60
CA MET A 36 1.37 19.13 -38.79
C MET A 36 2.66 19.59 -38.11
N LEU A 37 3.53 20.33 -38.82
CA LEU A 37 4.72 20.96 -38.25
C LEU A 37 4.31 22.00 -37.20
N GLY A 38 3.33 22.82 -37.57
CA GLY A 38 2.51 23.68 -36.73
C GLY A 38 1.55 22.90 -35.83
N ALA A 39 1.86 21.70 -35.37
CA ALA A 39 1.16 21.08 -34.24
C ALA A 39 2.20 20.36 -33.37
N ALA A 40 3.20 19.78 -34.04
CA ALA A 40 4.35 19.17 -33.42
C ALA A 40 5.08 20.09 -32.43
N GLY A 41 5.43 21.32 -32.80
CA GLY A 41 6.14 22.19 -31.85
C GLY A 41 5.26 22.80 -30.76
N LEU A 42 3.94 22.93 -30.94
CA LEU A 42 3.02 23.27 -29.85
C LEU A 42 2.98 22.14 -28.82
N THR A 43 2.91 20.90 -29.28
CA THR A 43 3.02 19.72 -28.40
C THR A 43 4.38 19.67 -27.70
N LYS A 44 5.48 20.00 -28.38
CA LYS A 44 6.81 20.09 -27.75
C LYS A 44 6.88 21.21 -26.70
N ALA A 45 6.30 22.38 -26.98
CA ALA A 45 6.24 23.48 -26.02
C ALA A 45 5.39 23.11 -24.79
N ARG A 46 4.26 22.43 -24.97
CA ARG A 46 3.43 21.89 -23.86
C ARG A 46 4.18 20.87 -23.02
N ALA A 47 4.90 19.94 -23.65
CA ALA A 47 5.70 18.95 -22.95
C ALA A 47 6.83 19.59 -22.15
N GLU A 48 7.53 20.58 -22.72
CA GLU A 48 8.57 21.34 -22.03
C GLU A 48 8.01 22.17 -20.87
N ALA A 49 6.87 22.84 -21.06
CA ALA A 49 6.18 23.57 -19.99
C ALA A 49 5.79 22.65 -18.81
N ALA A 50 5.29 21.44 -19.10
CA ALA A 50 4.98 20.45 -18.07
C ALA A 50 6.23 19.98 -17.32
N GLN A 51 7.35 19.76 -18.04
CA GLN A 51 8.63 19.39 -17.43
C GLN A 51 9.18 20.51 -16.53
N LEU A 52 9.08 21.77 -16.95
CA LEU A 52 9.47 22.92 -16.13
C LEU A 52 8.61 23.02 -14.86
N ALA A 53 7.29 22.83 -14.98
CA ALA A 53 6.38 22.82 -13.83
C ALA A 53 6.70 21.69 -12.84
N GLN A 54 7.02 20.50 -13.35
CA GLN A 54 7.42 19.35 -12.52
C GLN A 54 8.77 19.58 -11.84
N ALA A 55 9.76 20.12 -12.56
CA ALA A 55 11.08 20.41 -11.99
C ALA A 55 10.99 21.40 -10.82
N GLU A 56 10.12 22.41 -10.94
CA GLU A 56 9.84 23.35 -9.85
C GLU A 56 9.20 22.66 -8.64
N ILE A 57 8.24 21.75 -8.85
CA ILE A 57 7.65 20.95 -7.77
C ILE A 57 8.69 20.06 -7.09
N GLU A 58 9.58 19.41 -7.86
CA GLU A 58 10.64 18.58 -7.30
C GLU A 58 11.63 19.39 -6.47
N ALA A 59 11.99 20.60 -6.92
CA ALA A 59 12.84 21.50 -6.15
C ALA A 59 12.22 21.83 -4.77
N LEU A 60 10.90 21.96 -4.68
CA LEU A 60 10.19 22.19 -3.42
C LEU A 60 10.13 20.93 -2.54
N ARG A 61 10.07 19.73 -3.15
CA ARG A 61 10.12 18.45 -2.42
C ARG A 61 11.47 18.19 -1.73
N THR A 62 12.55 18.83 -2.19
CA THR A 62 13.86 18.73 -1.54
C THR A 62 14.01 19.54 -0.24
N GLN A 63 12.99 20.33 0.15
CA GLN A 63 13.03 21.14 1.36
C GLN A 63 12.78 20.30 2.62
N VAL A 64 13.85 19.76 3.20
CA VAL A 64 13.80 18.88 4.38
C VAL A 64 13.57 19.66 5.69
N LEU A 65 14.09 20.89 5.79
CA LEU A 65 14.00 21.69 7.01
C LEU A 65 12.61 22.35 7.15
N LYS A 66 12.08 22.36 8.38
CA LYS A 66 10.79 23.00 8.70
C LYS A 66 10.77 24.48 8.29
N SER A 67 11.83 25.21 8.61
CA SER A 67 11.96 26.62 8.23
C SER A 67 11.96 26.84 6.72
N SER A 68 12.56 25.93 5.96
CA SER A 68 12.53 25.98 4.50
C SER A 68 11.13 25.71 3.96
N PHE A 69 10.41 24.72 4.52
CA PHE A 69 9.02 24.44 4.15
C PHE A 69 8.10 25.61 4.48
N ASP A 70 8.23 26.21 5.66
CA ASP A 70 7.43 27.37 6.08
C ASP A 70 7.73 28.59 5.21
N GLY A 71 8.97 28.72 4.73
CA GLY A 71 9.40 29.73 3.76
C GLY A 71 8.92 29.50 2.32
N ILE A 72 8.28 28.37 2.01
CA ILE A 72 7.64 28.15 0.70
C ILE A 72 6.43 29.07 0.60
N GLY A 73 6.57 30.11 -0.22
CA GLY A 73 5.52 31.04 -0.61
C GLY A 73 5.43 31.21 -2.12
N ASP A 74 4.54 32.11 -2.53
CA ASP A 74 4.36 32.49 -3.93
C ASP A 74 5.69 32.95 -4.53
N GLN A 75 5.91 32.59 -5.80
CA GLN A 75 7.05 33.10 -6.56
C GLN A 75 6.55 34.08 -7.61
N PRO A 76 7.18 35.25 -7.76
CA PRO A 76 6.87 36.13 -8.88
C PRO A 76 7.12 35.42 -10.20
N THR A 77 6.50 35.92 -11.27
CA THR A 77 6.71 35.40 -12.61
C THR A 77 8.18 35.47 -12.99
N THR A 78 8.73 34.34 -13.41
CA THR A 78 10.12 34.24 -13.87
C THR A 78 10.15 33.78 -15.32
N SER A 79 11.00 34.40 -16.13
CA SER A 79 11.16 34.01 -17.53
C SER A 79 12.27 32.99 -17.67
N VAL A 80 11.97 31.89 -18.35
CA VAL A 80 12.89 30.77 -18.58
C VAL A 80 13.00 30.54 -20.08
N ALA A 81 14.21 30.69 -20.62
CA ALA A 81 14.49 30.38 -22.02
C ALA A 81 14.47 28.86 -22.22
N GLY A 82 13.41 28.36 -22.84
CA GLY A 82 13.32 26.96 -23.26
C GLY A 82 13.87 26.73 -24.66
N LYS A 83 13.86 25.45 -25.07
CA LYS A 83 14.28 25.03 -26.41
C LYS A 83 13.24 25.36 -27.48
N ASN A 84 11.96 25.27 -27.12
CA ASN A 84 10.86 25.45 -28.08
C ASN A 84 10.17 26.83 -27.95
N ALA A 85 10.24 27.47 -26.79
CA ALA A 85 9.63 28.78 -26.53
C ALA A 85 10.31 29.50 -25.35
N LEU A 86 10.00 30.78 -25.20
CA LEU A 86 10.27 31.52 -23.97
C LEU A 86 9.09 31.30 -23.01
N PHE A 87 9.36 30.68 -21.87
CA PHE A 87 8.36 30.35 -20.87
C PHE A 87 8.33 31.37 -19.74
N THR A 88 7.17 31.54 -19.14
CA THR A 88 6.96 32.30 -17.90
C THR A 88 6.41 31.36 -16.85
N VAL A 89 7.13 31.18 -15.75
CA VAL A 89 6.76 30.29 -14.65
C VAL A 89 6.22 31.12 -13.49
N LEU A 90 5.04 30.76 -12.99
CA LEU A 90 4.37 31.33 -11.83
C LEU A 90 4.07 30.21 -10.82
N ARG A 91 4.43 30.42 -9.55
CA ARG A 91 4.08 29.52 -8.46
C ARG A 91 3.13 30.21 -7.50
N THR A 92 2.00 29.58 -7.23
CA THR A 92 1.05 30.00 -6.20
C THR A 92 0.92 28.91 -5.12
N VAL A 93 1.00 29.33 -3.86
CA VAL A 93 1.00 28.46 -2.68
C VAL A 93 -0.22 28.81 -1.84
N THR A 94 -1.03 27.80 -1.54
CA THR A 94 -2.13 27.90 -0.57
C THR A 94 -1.80 27.08 0.66
N ASP A 95 -1.67 27.73 1.81
CA ASP A 95 -1.55 27.03 3.09
C ASP A 95 -2.91 26.39 3.43
N LEU A 96 -2.93 25.07 3.54
CA LEU A 96 -4.13 24.34 3.98
C LEU A 96 -4.11 24.12 5.49
N ASN A 97 -2.92 23.87 6.06
CA ASN A 97 -2.65 23.86 7.49
C ASN A 97 -1.14 24.09 7.77
N THR A 98 -0.69 23.86 9.00
CA THR A 98 0.71 24.08 9.43
C THR A 98 1.73 23.10 8.84
N THR A 99 1.31 21.95 8.31
CA THR A 99 2.18 20.93 7.69
C THR A 99 1.83 20.64 6.24
N LEU A 100 0.74 21.17 5.70
CA LEU A 100 0.23 20.86 4.38
C LEU A 100 0.00 22.13 3.56
N LYS A 101 0.65 22.19 2.40
CA LYS A 101 0.52 23.26 1.41
C LYS A 101 0.02 22.68 0.10
N ARG A 102 -0.84 23.42 -0.61
CA ARG A 102 -1.17 23.16 -2.01
C ARG A 102 -0.34 24.08 -2.88
N ILE A 103 0.34 23.51 -3.87
CA ILE A 103 1.23 24.25 -4.76
C ILE A 103 0.73 24.07 -6.19
N ASP A 104 0.41 25.20 -6.81
CA ASP A 104 0.02 25.28 -8.22
C ASP A 104 1.15 25.99 -8.98
N VAL A 105 1.79 25.28 -9.92
CA VAL A 105 2.82 25.84 -10.80
C VAL A 105 2.22 25.98 -12.19
N THR A 106 2.10 27.22 -12.65
CA THR A 106 1.58 27.57 -13.98
C THR A 106 2.72 28.05 -14.86
N VAL A 107 2.90 27.38 -16.00
CA VAL A 107 3.90 27.74 -17.00
C VAL A 107 3.18 28.20 -18.25
N SER A 108 3.42 29.45 -18.66
CA SER A 108 2.80 30.06 -19.82
C SER A 108 3.81 30.43 -20.89
N TRP A 109 3.40 30.42 -22.16
CA TRP A 109 4.24 30.85 -23.28
C TRP A 109 3.38 31.49 -24.36
N VAL A 110 4.02 32.32 -25.18
CA VAL A 110 3.40 32.87 -26.39
C VAL A 110 3.81 32.00 -27.57
N PRO A 111 2.88 31.26 -28.21
CA PRO A 111 3.20 30.55 -29.43
C PRO A 111 3.57 31.56 -30.53
N PRO A 112 4.51 31.22 -31.43
CA PRO A 112 4.85 32.11 -32.54
C PRO A 112 3.63 32.41 -33.41
N ALA A 113 3.53 33.66 -33.89
CA ALA A 113 2.34 34.24 -34.51
C ALA A 113 1.84 33.53 -35.79
N ASN A 114 2.61 32.59 -36.32
CA ASN A 114 2.29 31.78 -37.50
C ASN A 114 1.63 30.43 -37.16
N TRP A 115 1.37 30.14 -35.87
CA TRP A 115 0.80 28.87 -35.41
C TRP A 115 -0.74 28.90 -35.26
N GLY A 116 -1.34 30.09 -35.23
CA GLY A 116 -2.80 30.27 -35.07
C GLY A 116 -3.55 30.47 -36.39
N SER A 117 -4.86 30.24 -36.38
CA SER A 117 -5.75 30.65 -37.47
C SER A 117 -5.60 32.16 -37.71
N PRO A 118 -5.43 32.63 -38.96
CA PRO A 118 -5.33 34.06 -39.27
C PRO A 118 -6.53 34.91 -38.83
N THR A 119 -7.64 34.27 -38.45
CA THR A 119 -8.90 34.91 -38.05
C THR A 119 -8.94 35.31 -36.58
N ASP A 120 -8.10 34.72 -35.73
CA ASP A 120 -8.12 34.97 -34.30
C ASP A 120 -6.96 35.90 -33.97
N GLY A 121 -7.14 37.20 -34.21
CA GLY A 121 -6.12 38.26 -34.12
C GLY A 121 -5.53 38.54 -32.73
N GLY A 122 -5.37 37.53 -31.87
CA GLY A 122 -4.67 37.62 -30.60
C GLY A 122 -3.52 36.63 -30.56
N ALA A 123 -2.33 37.10 -30.19
CA ALA A 123 -1.25 36.25 -29.69
C ALA A 123 -1.71 35.63 -28.35
N GLY A 124 -2.55 34.59 -28.43
CA GLY A 124 -3.08 33.91 -27.27
C GLY A 124 -1.96 33.26 -26.49
N THR A 125 -1.83 33.58 -25.21
CA THR A 125 -0.90 32.91 -24.31
C THR A 125 -1.46 31.52 -24.01
N ASP A 126 -0.69 30.48 -24.33
CA ASP A 126 -0.98 29.12 -23.89
C ASP A 126 -0.36 28.89 -22.50
N SER A 127 -0.92 27.96 -21.72
CA SER A 127 -0.36 27.59 -20.43
C SER A 127 -0.63 26.14 -20.03
N VAL A 128 0.20 25.64 -19.11
CA VAL A 128 0.05 24.35 -18.43
C VAL A 128 0.15 24.61 -16.92
N THR A 129 -0.81 24.09 -16.15
CA THR A 129 -0.79 24.16 -14.69
C THR A 129 -0.66 22.76 -14.11
N VAL A 130 0.35 22.56 -13.24
CA VAL A 130 0.53 21.34 -12.45
C VAL A 130 0.25 21.65 -11.00
N ARG A 131 -0.57 20.80 -10.35
CA ARG A 131 -0.97 20.93 -8.96
C ARG A 131 -0.43 19.78 -8.13
N THR A 132 0.12 20.09 -6.96
CA THR A 132 0.55 19.08 -5.98
C THR A 132 0.15 19.50 -4.56
N LEU A 133 0.02 18.51 -3.69
CA LEU A 133 0.04 18.70 -2.25
C LEU A 133 1.46 18.42 -1.74
N LEU A 134 1.94 19.25 -0.82
CA LEU A 134 3.22 19.09 -0.16
C LEU A 134 2.96 19.00 1.35
N ASN A 135 3.22 17.83 1.92
CA ASN A 135 3.13 17.60 3.36
C ASN A 135 4.53 17.56 3.97
N TRP A 136 4.81 18.44 4.91
CA TRP A 136 6.03 18.38 5.70
C TRP A 136 5.88 17.36 6.82
N SER A 137 6.83 16.43 6.89
CA SER A 137 6.99 15.48 8.00
C SER A 137 8.34 15.72 8.63
N ASP A 138 8.41 15.75 9.97
CA ASP A 138 9.67 15.98 10.66
C ASP A 138 10.63 14.81 10.40
N PRO A 139 11.78 15.04 9.74
CA PRO A 139 12.77 13.98 9.55
C PRO A 139 13.31 13.47 10.89
N LYS A 140 13.27 14.28 11.97
CA LYS A 140 13.61 13.82 13.31
C LYS A 140 12.57 12.86 13.87
N LEU A 141 11.29 12.97 13.53
CA LEU A 141 10.29 11.96 13.91
C LEU A 141 10.55 10.64 13.17
N LEU A 142 11.07 10.69 11.94
CA LEU A 142 11.46 9.49 11.19
C LEU A 142 12.72 8.84 11.76
N ILE A 143 13.71 9.65 12.16
CA ILE A 143 14.94 9.15 12.82
C ILE A 143 14.67 8.73 14.26
N HIS A 144 13.82 9.41 15.02
CA HIS A 144 13.44 9.00 16.39
C HIS A 144 12.52 7.77 16.40
N LEU A 145 11.92 7.40 15.26
CA LEU A 145 11.33 6.08 15.09
C LEU A 145 12.39 4.98 15.06
N GLU A 146 13.65 5.31 14.73
CA GLU A 146 14.79 4.38 14.66
C GLU A 146 15.78 4.52 15.84
N GLU A 147 16.05 5.72 16.38
CA GLU A 147 17.10 5.95 17.38
C GLU A 147 16.60 6.24 18.81
N GLY A 148 15.29 6.30 19.03
CA GLY A 148 14.74 6.74 20.32
C GLY A 148 15.05 8.22 20.60
N VAL A 149 14.31 8.84 21.52
CA VAL A 149 14.51 10.24 21.90
C VAL A 149 15.52 10.30 23.05
N PRO A 150 16.70 10.95 22.88
CA PRO A 150 17.65 11.11 23.97
C PRO A 150 17.03 11.92 25.12
N GLY A 151 16.92 11.33 26.31
CA GLY A 151 16.45 12.02 27.53
C GLY A 151 15.04 11.65 28.01
N TYR A 152 14.33 10.74 27.33
CA TYR A 152 13.11 10.12 27.85
C TYR A 152 13.37 8.63 28.12
N GLU A 153 13.81 8.29 29.33
CA GLU A 153 13.98 6.89 29.79
C GLU A 153 12.65 6.10 29.84
N ASN A 154 11.50 6.77 29.62
CA ASN A 154 10.16 6.18 29.64
C ASN A 154 9.37 6.35 28.33
N ALA A 155 10.01 6.80 27.24
CA ALA A 155 9.34 6.72 25.93
C ALA A 155 9.22 5.24 25.56
N LEU A 156 8.01 4.81 25.21
CA LEU A 156 7.74 3.47 24.68
C LEU A 156 8.53 3.31 23.38
N HIS A 157 9.77 2.81 23.50
CA HIS A 157 10.52 2.36 22.34
C HIS A 157 9.70 1.23 21.71
N PRO A 158 9.29 1.33 20.43
CA PRO A 158 8.95 0.11 19.71
C PRO A 158 10.21 -0.76 19.81
N PRO A 159 10.13 -1.96 20.38
CA PRO A 159 11.35 -2.64 20.77
C PRO A 159 12.04 -3.14 19.48
N ILE A 160 13.04 -2.40 19.00
CA ILE A 160 13.70 -2.67 17.72
C ILE A 160 14.57 -3.94 17.75
N GLY A 161 14.73 -4.50 18.95
CA GLY A 161 15.60 -5.63 19.26
C GLY A 161 16.90 -5.16 19.89
N LEU A 162 17.48 -5.97 20.78
CA LEU A 162 18.75 -5.67 21.44
C LEU A 162 19.98 -5.97 20.58
N ALA A 163 19.79 -6.58 19.41
CA ALA A 163 20.88 -6.83 18.48
C ALA A 163 21.36 -5.51 17.87
N LYS A 164 22.67 -5.35 17.70
CA LYS A 164 23.28 -4.15 17.11
C LYS A 164 24.08 -4.54 15.88
N ARG A 165 24.06 -3.70 14.84
CA ARG A 165 25.01 -3.82 13.73
C ARG A 165 26.32 -3.14 14.11
N PRO A 166 27.48 -3.73 13.77
CA PRO A 166 28.75 -3.03 13.96
C PRO A 166 28.80 -1.78 13.06
N ALA A 167 29.54 -0.76 13.51
CA ALA A 167 29.64 0.54 12.82
C ALA A 167 30.33 0.47 11.43
N VAL A 168 30.91 -0.68 11.07
CA VAL A 168 31.65 -0.84 9.81
C VAL A 168 30.68 -1.29 8.72
N PRO A 169 30.66 -0.64 7.53
CA PRO A 169 29.90 -1.09 6.39
C PRO A 169 30.29 -2.51 6.00
N ILE A 170 29.34 -3.44 6.07
CA ILE A 170 29.60 -4.85 5.82
C ILE A 170 29.33 -5.15 4.34
N GLN A 171 30.29 -5.76 3.66
CA GLN A 171 30.10 -6.37 2.35
C GLN A 171 29.33 -7.68 2.52
N ARG A 172 28.23 -7.88 1.78
CA ARG A 172 27.42 -9.11 1.89
C ARG A 172 28.15 -10.28 1.24
N GLU A 173 28.64 -11.22 2.04
CA GLU A 173 29.21 -12.47 1.55
C GLU A 173 28.26 -13.66 1.67
N ALA A 174 28.48 -14.66 0.81
CA ALA A 174 27.66 -15.87 0.72
C ALA A 174 28.10 -16.90 1.76
N GLY A 175 27.17 -17.39 2.57
CA GLY A 175 27.43 -18.45 3.54
C GLY A 175 26.40 -18.47 4.67
N GLU A 176 26.33 -19.59 5.39
CA GLU A 176 25.60 -19.64 6.66
C GLU A 176 26.43 -18.94 7.73
N ALA A 177 25.84 -17.96 8.41
CA ALA A 177 26.48 -17.34 9.55
C ALA A 177 26.47 -18.25 10.78
N GLY A 178 27.57 -18.22 11.52
CA GLY A 178 27.69 -18.86 12.82
C GLY A 178 27.40 -17.88 13.94
N VAL A 179 26.83 -18.37 15.04
CA VAL A 179 26.77 -17.63 16.30
C VAL A 179 28.04 -17.96 17.09
N TYR A 180 28.83 -16.94 17.39
CA TYR A 180 30.09 -17.03 18.10
C TYR A 180 29.96 -16.40 19.49
N ASN A 181 30.65 -16.99 20.45
CA ASN A 181 30.78 -16.44 21.80
C ASN A 181 32.20 -15.91 21.98
N ASP A 182 32.35 -14.60 22.12
CA ASP A 182 33.64 -13.93 22.35
C ASP A 182 33.97 -13.80 23.86
N GLY A 183 33.29 -14.59 24.71
CA GLY A 183 33.43 -14.57 26.17
C GLY A 183 32.59 -13.48 26.84
N ASP A 184 32.54 -12.28 26.26
CA ASP A 184 31.77 -11.15 26.79
C ASP A 184 30.57 -10.76 25.93
N LYS A 185 30.40 -11.30 24.72
CA LYS A 185 29.29 -10.97 23.81
C LYS A 185 28.98 -12.11 22.85
N ARG A 186 27.75 -12.15 22.36
CA ARG A 186 27.37 -13.02 21.24
C ARG A 186 27.48 -12.25 19.94
N GLU A 187 28.09 -12.86 18.95
CA GLU A 187 28.27 -12.27 17.63
C GLU A 187 27.75 -13.21 16.57
N LEU A 188 26.95 -12.69 15.65
CA LEU A 188 26.63 -13.38 14.41
C LEU A 188 27.74 -13.04 13.42
N ARG A 189 28.49 -14.02 12.92
CA ARG A 189 29.56 -13.79 11.95
C ARG A 189 29.30 -14.53 10.65
N ASP A 190 29.64 -13.91 9.52
CA ASP A 190 29.64 -14.59 8.23
C ASP A 190 30.78 -15.61 8.12
N THR A 191 30.85 -16.31 6.98
CA THR A 191 31.87 -17.30 6.66
C THR A 191 33.28 -16.72 6.54
N ALA A 192 33.41 -15.42 6.27
CA ALA A 192 34.69 -14.71 6.27
C ALA A 192 35.09 -14.21 7.68
N GLY A 193 34.24 -14.40 8.69
CA GLY A 193 34.47 -13.97 10.06
C GLY A 193 34.09 -12.52 10.36
N ASN A 194 33.44 -11.82 9.41
CA ASN A 194 32.93 -10.48 9.63
C ASN A 194 31.73 -10.53 10.56
N VAL A 195 31.69 -9.62 11.53
CA VAL A 195 30.58 -9.50 12.48
C VAL A 195 29.40 -8.84 11.78
N LEU A 196 28.22 -9.46 11.83
CA LEU A 196 26.97 -9.02 11.22
C LEU A 196 26.01 -8.41 12.23
N LEU A 197 25.90 -9.05 13.39
CA LEU A 197 25.12 -8.61 14.54
C LEU A 197 25.90 -8.89 15.82
N VAL A 198 25.71 -8.04 16.81
CA VAL A 198 26.26 -8.18 18.16
C VAL A 198 25.12 -8.13 19.16
N LEU A 199 25.15 -9.02 20.15
CA LEU A 199 24.29 -8.99 21.33
C LEU A 199 25.17 -8.84 22.56
N ASP A 200 24.91 -7.76 23.30
CA ASP A 200 25.51 -7.55 24.62
C ASP A 200 24.85 -8.52 25.62
N PRO A 201 25.63 -9.14 26.54
CA PRO A 201 25.10 -10.07 27.51
C PRO A 201 24.25 -9.33 28.57
N ILE A 202 23.41 -10.06 29.30
CA ILE A 202 22.76 -9.52 30.50
C ILE A 202 23.83 -9.34 31.58
N ASP A 203 24.60 -10.40 31.80
CA ASP A 203 25.76 -10.45 32.70
C ASP A 203 26.74 -11.55 32.23
N LYS A 204 27.90 -11.65 32.89
CA LYS A 204 28.96 -12.63 32.53
C LYS A 204 28.51 -14.11 32.57
N ASN A 205 27.47 -14.42 33.33
CA ASN A 205 26.97 -15.79 33.51
C ASN A 205 25.69 -16.07 32.71
N ASN A 206 25.06 -15.03 32.13
CA ASN A 206 23.82 -15.13 31.37
C ASN A 206 23.96 -14.44 29.99
N PRO A 207 24.55 -15.13 29.00
CA PRO A 207 24.65 -14.60 27.65
C PRO A 207 23.27 -14.55 26.99
N ARG A 208 22.92 -13.42 26.38
CA ARG A 208 21.74 -13.34 25.50
C ARG A 208 21.95 -14.20 24.26
N GLU A 209 20.88 -14.72 23.68
CA GLU A 209 20.95 -15.48 22.43
C GLU A 209 20.18 -14.78 21.31
N PHE A 210 20.53 -15.08 20.06
CA PHE A 210 19.75 -14.61 18.93
C PHE A 210 18.51 -15.49 18.79
N ALA A 211 17.34 -14.87 18.70
CA ALA A 211 16.15 -15.58 18.24
C ALA A 211 16.24 -15.79 16.73
N THR A 212 15.70 -16.92 16.25
CA THR A 212 15.73 -17.25 14.82
C THR A 212 14.33 -17.35 14.24
N ILE A 213 14.13 -16.77 13.05
CA ILE A 213 12.92 -16.97 12.26
C ILE A 213 13.33 -17.63 10.96
N SER A 214 12.90 -18.87 10.78
CA SER A 214 13.28 -19.68 9.62
C SER A 214 12.06 -20.04 8.77
N GLY A 215 12.26 -20.14 7.46
CA GLY A 215 11.21 -20.50 6.53
C GLY A 215 11.75 -20.89 5.17
N ARG A 216 10.84 -21.03 4.20
CA ARG A 216 11.13 -21.40 2.82
C ARG A 216 10.50 -20.39 1.90
N ILE A 217 11.19 -20.07 0.82
CA ILE A 217 10.64 -19.25 -0.25
C ILE A 217 10.42 -20.16 -1.43
N TYR A 218 9.14 -20.47 -1.66
CA TYR A 218 8.70 -21.27 -2.78
C TYR A 218 8.53 -20.38 -4.02
N PHE A 219 8.88 -20.94 -5.17
CA PHE A 219 8.76 -20.35 -6.48
C PHE A 219 7.87 -21.26 -7.30
N ASP A 220 6.75 -20.71 -7.79
CA ASP A 220 5.87 -21.39 -8.73
C ASP A 220 6.45 -21.30 -10.14
N THR A 221 7.27 -22.28 -10.53
CA THR A 221 8.01 -22.22 -11.79
C THR A 221 7.14 -22.38 -13.03
N ASP A 222 5.92 -22.90 -12.88
CA ASP A 222 4.96 -23.02 -13.98
C ASP A 222 4.30 -21.67 -14.30
N ARG A 223 4.16 -20.80 -13.29
CA ARG A 223 3.48 -19.50 -13.42
C ARG A 223 4.45 -18.35 -13.61
N LEU A 224 5.63 -18.42 -13.00
CA LEU A 224 6.63 -17.37 -13.12
C LEU A 224 7.16 -17.29 -14.55
N LYS A 225 7.46 -16.06 -14.98
CA LYS A 225 8.03 -15.79 -16.31
C LYS A 225 9.39 -16.49 -16.46
N SER A 226 9.72 -16.95 -17.66
CA SER A 226 10.97 -17.68 -17.93
C SER A 226 12.24 -16.86 -17.67
N ASN A 227 12.15 -15.53 -17.67
CA ASN A 227 13.25 -14.61 -17.35
C ASN A 227 13.37 -14.29 -15.85
N PHE A 228 12.45 -14.76 -15.01
CA PHE A 228 12.49 -14.52 -13.58
C PHE A 228 13.73 -15.18 -12.97
N GLN A 229 14.46 -14.44 -12.15
CA GLN A 229 15.70 -14.91 -11.52
C GLN A 229 15.49 -15.07 -10.00
N PRO A 230 15.33 -16.29 -9.48
CA PRO A 230 15.21 -16.53 -8.03
C PRO A 230 16.38 -15.97 -7.21
N ALA A 231 17.58 -15.88 -7.81
CA ALA A 231 18.76 -15.27 -7.19
C ALA A 231 18.64 -13.75 -6.95
N LYS A 232 17.64 -13.08 -7.54
CA LYS A 232 17.34 -11.66 -7.31
C LYS A 232 16.31 -11.44 -6.20
N VAL A 233 15.78 -12.50 -5.61
CA VAL A 233 14.88 -12.41 -4.46
C VAL A 233 15.70 -12.43 -3.18
N LEU A 234 15.47 -11.44 -2.34
CA LEU A 234 16.12 -11.28 -1.04
C LEU A 234 15.10 -11.30 0.09
N VAL A 235 15.53 -11.82 1.23
CA VAL A 235 14.79 -11.70 2.49
C VAL A 235 15.43 -10.59 3.30
N ALA A 236 14.61 -9.63 3.73
CA ALA A 236 15.07 -8.48 4.49
C ALA A 236 14.28 -8.34 5.79
N SER A 237 14.99 -7.99 6.86
CA SER A 237 14.41 -7.50 8.12
C SER A 237 14.31 -5.98 8.06
N THR A 238 13.22 -5.39 8.55
CA THR A 238 13.03 -3.93 8.59
C THR A 238 13.64 -3.23 9.81
N ALA A 239 14.17 -3.99 10.78
CA ALA A 239 14.89 -3.47 11.94
C ALA A 239 16.17 -4.29 12.17
N GLU A 240 16.76 -4.22 13.36
CA GLU A 240 17.98 -4.88 13.79
C GLU A 240 17.85 -6.41 13.75
N GLY A 241 18.02 -6.93 12.54
CA GLY A 241 18.05 -8.33 12.21
C GLY A 241 18.84 -8.55 10.92
N HIS A 242 19.22 -9.81 10.70
CA HIS A 242 19.96 -10.23 9.52
C HIS A 242 19.39 -11.54 9.00
N CYS A 243 19.08 -11.58 7.70
CA CYS A 243 18.48 -12.74 7.06
C CYS A 243 19.42 -13.37 6.02
N PHE A 244 19.45 -14.70 6.00
CA PHE A 244 20.10 -15.53 5.00
C PHE A 244 19.07 -16.25 4.14
N PRO A 245 19.38 -16.62 2.89
CA PRO A 245 20.61 -16.33 2.16
C PRO A 245 20.70 -14.84 1.82
N SER A 246 21.80 -14.22 2.19
CA SER A 246 21.98 -12.76 2.08
C SER A 246 22.48 -12.34 0.68
N THR A 247 22.87 -13.31 -0.17
CA THR A 247 23.57 -13.05 -1.43
C THR A 247 22.94 -13.66 -2.67
N SER A 248 23.17 -12.96 -3.79
CA SER A 248 22.57 -13.13 -5.12
C SER A 248 23.45 -13.88 -6.13
N ALA A 249 24.62 -14.39 -5.72
CA ALA A 249 25.59 -14.95 -6.67
C ALA A 249 25.21 -16.35 -7.18
N SER A 250 24.60 -17.20 -6.35
CA SER A 250 24.00 -18.47 -6.78
C SER A 250 23.18 -19.11 -5.66
N ILE A 251 21.86 -18.98 -5.70
CA ILE A 251 20.97 -19.72 -4.78
C ILE A 251 20.65 -21.07 -5.42
N ALA A 252 21.05 -22.16 -4.75
CA ALA A 252 20.67 -23.50 -5.15
C ALA A 252 19.19 -23.74 -4.77
N LEU A 253 18.36 -24.02 -5.76
CA LEU A 253 16.95 -24.30 -5.54
C LEU A 253 16.70 -25.79 -5.39
N THR A 254 16.03 -26.17 -4.31
CA THR A 254 15.55 -27.53 -4.08
C THR A 254 14.20 -27.70 -4.79
N THR A 255 14.09 -28.75 -5.60
CA THR A 255 12.83 -29.08 -6.28
C THR A 255 11.93 -29.90 -5.36
N VAL A 256 10.65 -29.55 -5.28
CA VAL A 256 9.68 -30.26 -4.44
C VAL A 256 9.12 -31.46 -5.23
N PRO A 257 9.44 -32.72 -4.86
CA PRO A 257 9.18 -33.88 -5.73
C PRO A 257 7.70 -34.17 -5.98
N ASP A 258 6.85 -34.02 -4.96
CA ASP A 258 5.41 -34.32 -5.02
C ASP A 258 4.61 -33.32 -5.87
N THR A 259 5.21 -32.18 -6.23
CA THR A 259 4.59 -31.17 -7.11
C THR A 259 4.85 -31.43 -8.60
N GLY A 260 5.59 -32.48 -8.97
CA GLY A 260 6.05 -32.68 -10.34
C GLY A 260 7.09 -31.65 -10.79
N GLY A 261 7.77 -31.01 -9.83
CA GLY A 261 8.80 -29.99 -10.06
C GLY A 261 8.29 -28.57 -10.29
N LYS A 262 6.98 -28.34 -10.09
CA LYS A 262 6.33 -27.03 -10.24
C LYS A 262 6.70 -26.06 -9.13
N LEU A 263 7.00 -26.59 -7.94
CA LEU A 263 7.57 -25.80 -6.86
C LEU A 263 9.06 -26.07 -6.73
N LYS A 264 9.80 -24.98 -6.62
CA LYS A 264 11.18 -24.97 -6.17
C LYS A 264 11.31 -24.04 -4.97
N TYR A 265 12.25 -24.29 -4.08
CA TYR A 265 12.46 -23.40 -2.94
C TYR A 265 13.92 -23.28 -2.54
N TYR A 266 14.20 -22.25 -1.77
CA TYR A 266 15.37 -22.22 -0.88
C TYR A 266 14.92 -21.89 0.55
N GLU A 267 15.74 -22.28 1.51
CA GLU A 267 15.51 -22.00 2.93
C GLU A 267 16.12 -20.67 3.31
N TYR A 268 15.41 -19.93 4.16
CA TYR A 268 15.89 -18.66 4.70
C TYR A 268 15.88 -18.73 6.22
N LYS A 269 16.80 -18.01 6.86
CA LYS A 269 16.91 -17.89 8.31
C LYS A 269 17.29 -16.46 8.68
N CYS A 270 16.47 -15.84 9.51
CA CYS A 270 16.71 -14.52 10.06
C CYS A 270 17.12 -14.63 11.52
N TYR A 271 18.19 -13.94 11.89
CA TYR A 271 18.64 -13.76 13.27
C TYR A 271 18.22 -12.39 13.75
N VAL A 272 17.61 -12.34 14.93
CA VAL A 272 17.12 -11.11 15.56
C VAL A 272 17.47 -11.11 17.04
N GLY A 273 17.61 -9.92 17.62
CA GLY A 273 17.84 -9.79 19.06
C GLY A 273 16.58 -9.98 19.89
N GLU A 274 16.74 -10.23 21.19
CA GLU A 274 15.65 -10.15 22.16
C GLU A 274 14.95 -8.78 22.09
N GLY A 275 13.64 -8.78 22.28
CA GLY A 275 12.79 -7.61 22.13
C GLY A 275 12.45 -7.26 20.69
N TRP A 276 12.90 -8.00 19.67
CA TRP A 276 12.70 -7.57 18.28
C TRP A 276 11.22 -7.42 17.89
N TYR A 277 10.90 -6.27 17.29
CA TYR A 277 9.59 -5.90 16.76
C TYR A 277 9.81 -5.33 15.37
N ALA A 278 9.61 -6.15 14.34
CA ALA A 278 9.74 -5.67 12.98
C ALA A 278 9.06 -6.60 11.98
N ASN A 279 9.42 -6.46 10.71
CA ASN A 279 8.84 -7.21 9.62
C ASN A 279 9.94 -8.00 8.91
N ILE A 280 9.59 -9.18 8.40
CA ILE A 280 10.38 -9.89 7.40
C ILE A 280 9.69 -9.70 6.06
N ALA A 281 10.42 -9.14 5.09
CA ALA A 281 9.90 -8.86 3.77
C ALA A 281 10.69 -9.59 2.69
N ILE A 282 9.99 -9.90 1.61
CA ILE A 282 10.55 -10.38 0.36
C ILE A 282 10.77 -9.17 -0.53
N GLN A 283 12.01 -8.96 -0.95
CA GLN A 283 12.39 -7.93 -1.89
C GLN A 283 12.80 -8.59 -3.21
N ASN A 284 12.10 -8.26 -4.30
CA ASN A 284 12.55 -8.60 -5.63
C ASN A 284 13.45 -7.48 -6.16
N LEU A 285 14.72 -7.77 -6.44
CA LEU A 285 15.66 -6.81 -7.04
C LEU A 285 15.58 -6.80 -8.58
N ASP A 286 14.76 -7.66 -9.16
CA ASP A 286 14.46 -7.64 -10.58
C ASP A 286 13.39 -6.57 -10.90
N THR A 287 13.30 -6.14 -12.16
CA THR A 287 12.26 -5.20 -12.62
C THR A 287 10.90 -5.86 -12.78
N ASN A 288 10.82 -7.18 -12.63
CA ASN A 288 9.58 -7.93 -12.78
C ASN A 288 8.71 -7.79 -11.51
N GLU A 289 7.51 -7.27 -11.66
CA GLU A 289 6.49 -7.31 -10.61
C GLU A 289 6.11 -8.77 -10.36
N VAL A 290 6.16 -9.19 -9.09
CA VAL A 290 5.79 -10.54 -8.67
C VAL A 290 4.86 -10.46 -7.46
N ASN A 291 3.94 -11.41 -7.40
CA ASN A 291 3.04 -11.53 -6.27
C ASN A 291 3.66 -12.44 -5.23
N VAL A 292 3.56 -12.04 -3.96
CA VAL A 292 4.02 -12.83 -2.83
C VAL A 292 2.80 -13.21 -2.00
N CYS A 293 2.64 -14.50 -1.76
CA CYS A 293 1.56 -15.06 -0.96
C CYS A 293 2.10 -15.65 0.34
N VAL A 294 1.34 -15.49 1.41
CA VAL A 294 1.60 -16.04 2.75
C VAL A 294 0.31 -16.60 3.33
N GLY A 295 0.39 -17.48 4.32
CA GLY A 295 -0.78 -18.12 4.96
C GLY A 295 -0.93 -19.59 4.60
N ASP A 296 -1.85 -20.25 5.28
CA ASP A 296 -2.33 -21.61 5.11
C ASP A 296 -3.61 -21.63 4.26
N PRO A 297 -3.58 -22.22 3.05
CA PRO A 297 -4.75 -22.31 2.17
C PRO A 297 -5.79 -23.32 2.69
N THR A 298 -5.48 -24.15 3.67
CA THR A 298 -6.47 -25.06 4.29
C THR A 298 -7.30 -24.38 5.37
N PHE A 299 -6.91 -23.17 5.79
CA PHE A 299 -7.60 -22.44 6.82
C PHE A 299 -8.87 -21.77 6.30
N THR A 300 -10.03 -22.24 6.77
CA THR A 300 -11.33 -21.62 6.53
C THR A 300 -11.72 -20.77 7.73
N THR A 301 -12.10 -19.51 7.52
CA THR A 301 -12.60 -18.63 8.59
C THR A 301 -13.88 -19.21 9.20
N SER A 302 -13.89 -19.46 10.51
CA SER A 302 -15.17 -19.57 11.22
C SER A 302 -15.74 -18.17 11.43
N SER A 303 -17.06 -18.02 11.33
CA SER A 303 -17.79 -16.76 11.56
C SER A 303 -17.58 -16.15 12.95
N SER A 304 -16.98 -16.89 13.89
CA SER A 304 -16.69 -16.47 15.26
C SER A 304 -15.28 -15.88 15.47
N MET A 305 -14.38 -15.93 14.47
CA MET A 305 -13.01 -15.43 14.61
C MET A 305 -12.88 -13.98 14.08
N ASN A 306 -13.22 -13.01 14.92
CA ASN A 306 -13.09 -11.57 14.64
C ASN A 306 -11.64 -11.02 14.69
N TYR A 307 -10.63 -11.86 14.48
CA TYR A 307 -9.23 -11.50 14.71
C TYR A 307 -8.46 -11.36 13.42
N TRP A 308 -8.55 -10.18 12.80
CA TRP A 308 -7.87 -9.78 11.56
C TRP A 308 -6.33 -9.84 11.58
N THR A 309 -5.72 -10.19 12.71
CA THR A 309 -4.33 -9.85 13.02
C THR A 309 -3.40 -11.04 13.19
N THR A 310 -3.92 -12.26 13.05
CA THR A 310 -3.10 -13.50 13.11
C THR A 310 -3.55 -14.59 12.16
N LEU A 311 -4.63 -14.39 11.38
CA LEU A 311 -5.22 -15.48 10.61
C LEU A 311 -4.19 -16.07 9.64
N PRO A 312 -3.93 -17.38 9.71
CA PRO A 312 -3.10 -18.09 8.75
C PRO A 312 -3.86 -18.24 7.42
N MET A 313 -4.62 -17.25 6.97
CA MET A 313 -5.28 -17.32 5.67
C MET A 313 -4.30 -16.97 4.56
N ALA A 314 -4.40 -17.70 3.44
CA ALA A 314 -3.62 -17.40 2.26
C ALA A 314 -4.02 -16.03 1.67
N GLN A 315 -3.10 -15.08 1.66
CA GLN A 315 -3.33 -13.71 1.21
C GLN A 315 -2.09 -13.11 0.55
N PRO A 316 -2.26 -12.11 -0.34
CA PRO A 316 -1.13 -11.40 -0.93
C PRO A 316 -0.45 -10.53 0.13
N ALA A 317 0.80 -10.83 0.43
CA ALA A 317 1.65 -9.98 1.27
C ALA A 317 3.14 -10.23 0.96
N SER A 318 3.84 -9.18 0.56
CA SER A 318 5.31 -9.20 0.41
C SER A 318 6.05 -9.13 1.74
N ARG A 319 5.33 -8.96 2.86
CA ARG A 319 5.91 -8.87 4.20
C ARG A 319 5.08 -9.61 5.22
N ARG A 320 5.76 -10.16 6.22
CA ARG A 320 5.20 -10.66 7.48
C ARG A 320 5.54 -9.72 8.60
N VAL A 321 4.55 -9.38 9.40
CA VAL A 321 4.64 -8.45 10.51
C VAL A 321 4.73 -9.26 11.80
N TYR A 322 5.79 -9.10 12.58
CA TYR A 322 6.04 -9.87 13.81
C TYR A 322 5.91 -8.99 15.03
N ARG A 323 5.05 -9.38 15.97
CA ARG A 323 4.70 -8.55 17.13
C ARG A 323 4.57 -9.42 18.38
N GLY A 324 5.35 -9.14 19.42
CA GLY A 324 5.18 -9.80 20.73
C GLY A 324 4.34 -8.93 21.66
N TYR A 325 3.39 -9.54 22.37
CA TYR A 325 2.58 -8.86 23.38
C TYR A 325 2.54 -9.66 24.67
N LYS A 326 2.51 -8.96 25.80
CA LYS A 326 2.26 -9.55 27.12
C LYS A 326 1.06 -8.87 27.77
N SER A 327 0.10 -9.67 28.25
CA SER A 327 -1.05 -9.16 28.99
C SER A 327 -0.61 -8.59 30.34
N LEU A 328 -1.24 -7.51 30.78
CA LEU A 328 -1.16 -7.06 32.17
C LEU A 328 -1.97 -8.03 33.04
N GLU A 329 -1.33 -8.74 33.96
CA GLU A 329 -1.92 -9.79 34.82
C GLU A 329 -3.18 -9.36 35.60
N SER A 330 -3.45 -8.05 35.71
CA SER A 330 -4.54 -7.48 36.51
C SER A 330 -5.62 -6.70 35.72
N ALA A 331 -5.51 -6.56 34.39
CA ALA A 331 -6.51 -5.84 33.60
C ALA A 331 -6.75 -6.51 32.24
N ALA A 332 -8.00 -6.91 31.98
CA ALA A 332 -8.44 -7.55 30.73
C ALA A 332 -8.26 -6.72 29.44
N THR A 333 -7.72 -5.50 29.54
CA THR A 333 -7.65 -4.52 28.44
C THR A 333 -6.26 -3.95 28.18
N GLY A 334 -5.25 -4.28 28.99
CA GLY A 334 -3.90 -3.72 28.86
C GLY A 334 -2.88 -4.71 28.30
N TYR A 335 -2.13 -4.31 27.27
CA TYR A 335 -1.06 -5.10 26.66
C TYR A 335 0.23 -4.29 26.62
N PHE A 336 1.37 -4.90 26.96
CA PHE A 336 2.69 -4.36 26.64
C PHE A 336 3.23 -4.99 25.37
N ILE A 337 3.90 -4.18 24.56
CA ILE A 337 4.68 -4.69 23.43
C ILE A 337 5.99 -5.21 23.99
N THR A 338 6.26 -6.50 23.80
CA THR A 338 7.45 -7.16 24.33
C THR A 338 8.46 -7.51 23.25
N GLY A 339 8.02 -7.65 21.99
CA GLY A 339 8.85 -8.18 20.91
C GLY A 339 9.17 -9.67 21.08
N ILE A 340 10.19 -10.18 20.38
CA ILE A 340 10.58 -11.60 20.43
C ILE A 340 11.43 -11.91 21.67
N ALA A 341 11.17 -13.05 22.33
CA ALA A 341 12.06 -13.64 23.35
C ALA A 341 12.39 -12.75 24.56
N ASN A 342 11.44 -11.94 25.01
CA ASN A 342 11.63 -11.04 26.16
C ASN A 342 11.60 -11.81 27.48
N GLY A 343 12.70 -11.78 28.26
CA GLY A 343 12.76 -12.33 29.62
C GLY A 343 13.71 -13.50 29.83
N GLY A 344 14.57 -13.82 28.86
CA GLY A 344 15.66 -14.78 29.04
C GLY A 344 15.27 -16.27 29.06
N THR A 345 13.98 -16.61 29.05
CA THR A 345 13.52 -17.97 28.73
C THR A 345 13.29 -18.08 27.24
N TYR A 346 14.35 -18.42 26.51
CA TYR A 346 14.18 -18.90 25.14
C TYR A 346 13.50 -20.28 25.22
N PRO A 347 12.54 -20.59 24.33
CA PRO A 347 12.23 -22.00 24.12
C PRO A 347 13.53 -22.72 23.76
N GLU A 348 13.73 -23.96 24.24
CA GLU A 348 15.00 -24.70 24.11
C GLU A 348 15.53 -24.79 22.67
N ASP A 349 14.66 -24.58 21.66
CA ASP A 349 14.99 -24.59 20.23
C ASP A 349 15.21 -23.20 19.60
N GLY A 350 15.10 -22.11 20.38
CA GLY A 350 15.35 -20.74 19.93
C GLY A 350 14.37 -20.21 18.88
N MET A 351 13.23 -20.90 18.68
CA MET A 351 12.22 -20.52 17.70
C MET A 351 11.03 -19.81 18.36
N PRO A 352 10.58 -18.67 17.82
CA PRO A 352 9.46 -17.94 18.40
C PRO A 352 8.17 -18.76 18.30
N LYS A 353 7.49 -18.96 19.44
CA LYS A 353 6.20 -19.65 19.51
C LYS A 353 5.07 -18.66 19.21
N PRO A 354 4.05 -19.07 18.43
CA PRO A 354 2.86 -18.26 18.24
C PRO A 354 2.04 -18.21 19.52
N SER A 355 1.58 -17.02 19.88
CA SER A 355 0.62 -16.85 20.96
C SER A 355 -0.75 -17.38 20.52
N HIS A 356 -1.18 -18.48 21.15
CA HIS A 356 -2.57 -18.90 21.27
C HIS A 356 -3.33 -19.25 19.96
N PHE A 357 -3.04 -20.42 19.37
CA PHE A 357 -3.93 -21.09 18.41
C PHE A 357 -4.38 -22.45 18.94
N SER A 358 -5.41 -22.45 19.79
CA SER A 358 -5.99 -23.67 20.38
C SER A 358 -6.64 -24.59 19.34
N SER A 359 -7.15 -24.06 18.22
CA SER A 359 -7.80 -24.86 17.16
C SER A 359 -6.85 -25.79 16.39
N TYR A 360 -5.53 -25.53 16.42
CA TYR A 360 -4.51 -26.42 15.86
C TYR A 360 -3.86 -27.33 16.91
N SER A 361 -4.19 -27.13 18.19
CA SER A 361 -3.58 -27.78 19.34
C SER A 361 -4.50 -28.85 19.90
N THR A 362 -4.52 -30.03 19.28
CA THR A 362 -5.22 -31.21 19.84
C THR A 362 -4.32 -32.11 20.69
N SER A 363 -3.01 -31.84 20.81
CA SER A 363 -2.12 -32.60 21.69
C SER A 363 -1.18 -31.71 22.49
N SER A 364 -1.06 -32.02 23.78
CA SER A 364 -0.39 -31.22 24.79
C SER A 364 1.14 -31.32 24.79
N THR A 365 1.78 -31.91 23.77
CA THR A 365 3.21 -32.28 23.91
C THR A 365 4.12 -32.08 22.71
N THR A 366 3.70 -31.61 21.52
CA THR A 366 4.65 -31.43 20.41
C THR A 366 4.30 -30.29 19.44
N GLN A 367 5.10 -29.21 19.51
CA GLN A 367 5.42 -28.26 18.44
C GLN A 367 4.25 -27.61 17.68
N ASN A 368 3.63 -26.60 18.29
CA ASN A 368 2.72 -25.66 17.62
C ASN A 368 3.50 -24.55 16.90
N TYR A 369 4.49 -24.88 16.08
CA TYR A 369 5.17 -23.87 15.25
C TYR A 369 4.37 -23.64 13.97
N PHE A 370 4.13 -22.38 13.64
CA PHE A 370 3.73 -22.04 12.27
C PHE A 370 4.95 -22.05 11.38
N ASN A 371 4.78 -22.59 10.18
CA ASN A 371 5.73 -22.36 9.11
C ASN A 371 5.74 -20.87 8.74
N HIS A 372 6.91 -20.34 8.35
CA HIS A 372 7.07 -18.96 7.87
C HIS A 372 7.38 -18.94 6.36
N HIS A 373 6.63 -19.71 5.59
CA HIS A 373 6.90 -19.87 4.17
C HIS A 373 6.26 -18.75 3.33
N PHE A 374 6.96 -18.32 2.28
CA PHE A 374 6.43 -17.43 1.26
C PHE A 374 6.27 -18.21 -0.04
N LEU A 375 5.24 -17.87 -0.82
CA LEU A 375 5.10 -18.31 -2.20
C LEU A 375 5.24 -17.11 -3.14
N ILE A 376 6.18 -17.18 -4.06
CA ILE A 376 6.33 -16.21 -5.14
C ILE A 376 5.72 -16.81 -6.39
N THR A 377 4.75 -16.11 -6.96
CA THR A 377 3.97 -16.58 -8.11
C THR A 377 3.48 -15.40 -8.95
N ASP A 378 3.01 -15.70 -10.15
CA ASP A 378 2.30 -14.74 -10.99
C ASP A 378 0.79 -15.00 -10.89
N LEU A 379 0.06 -14.07 -10.27
CA LEU A 379 -1.39 -14.16 -10.11
C LEU A 379 -2.05 -13.58 -11.36
N LYS A 380 -2.82 -14.40 -12.07
CA LYS A 380 -3.67 -13.90 -13.17
C LYS A 380 -4.90 -13.23 -12.58
N ALA A 381 -5.62 -12.44 -13.39
CA ALA A 381 -6.76 -11.64 -12.93
C ALA A 381 -7.88 -12.41 -12.18
N GLN A 382 -7.97 -13.73 -12.35
CA GLN A 382 -8.96 -14.60 -11.67
C GLN A 382 -8.35 -15.43 -10.53
N ASP A 383 -7.04 -15.40 -10.35
CA ASP A 383 -6.35 -16.16 -9.31
C ASP A 383 -6.34 -15.38 -8.00
N SER A 384 -6.34 -16.12 -6.88
CA SER A 384 -6.05 -15.59 -5.56
C SER A 384 -4.91 -16.38 -4.93
N CYS A 385 -4.25 -15.82 -3.93
CA CYS A 385 -3.27 -16.58 -3.16
C CYS A 385 -3.87 -17.88 -2.60
N GLN A 386 -5.13 -17.83 -2.16
CA GLN A 386 -5.89 -18.98 -1.71
C GLN A 386 -6.01 -20.06 -2.79
N SER A 387 -6.42 -19.71 -4.02
CA SER A 387 -6.60 -20.70 -5.09
C SER A 387 -5.28 -21.32 -5.54
N VAL A 388 -4.22 -20.52 -5.67
CA VAL A 388 -2.90 -20.99 -6.09
C VAL A 388 -2.26 -21.85 -5.00
N MET A 389 -2.25 -21.39 -3.74
CA MET A 389 -1.65 -22.14 -2.64
C MET A 389 -2.40 -23.43 -2.33
N SER A 390 -3.71 -23.50 -2.60
CA SER A 390 -4.50 -24.74 -2.43
C SER A 390 -3.96 -25.91 -3.27
N GLY A 391 -3.35 -25.63 -4.43
CA GLY A 391 -2.68 -26.64 -5.25
C GLY A 391 -1.41 -27.24 -4.60
N PHE A 392 -0.91 -26.59 -3.54
CA PHE A 392 0.30 -26.96 -2.81
C PHE A 392 0.06 -27.00 -1.29
N SER A 393 -1.18 -27.28 -0.88
CA SER A 393 -1.66 -27.10 0.49
C SER A 393 -0.84 -27.86 1.54
N THR A 394 -0.28 -29.02 1.20
CA THR A 394 0.61 -29.80 2.08
C THR A 394 1.86 -29.03 2.50
N HIS A 395 2.40 -28.17 1.62
CA HIS A 395 3.60 -27.37 1.88
C HIS A 395 3.31 -26.06 2.60
N PHE A 396 2.05 -25.63 2.64
CA PHE A 396 1.61 -24.41 3.32
C PHE A 396 0.69 -24.71 4.51
N HIS A 397 0.53 -25.97 4.88
CA HIS A 397 -0.21 -26.33 6.08
C HIS A 397 0.48 -25.74 7.32
N LYS A 398 -0.33 -25.17 8.23
CA LYS A 398 0.14 -24.40 9.39
C LYS A 398 1.13 -23.29 9.01
N ASN A 399 0.99 -22.67 7.84
CA ASN A 399 1.80 -21.52 7.47
C ASN A 399 1.18 -20.24 8.05
N ALA A 400 1.98 -19.45 8.77
CA ALA A 400 1.51 -18.21 9.38
C ALA A 400 0.96 -17.25 8.31
N GLY A 401 0.11 -16.30 8.71
CA GLY A 401 -0.39 -15.24 7.83
C GLY A 401 0.55 -14.04 7.67
N ALA A 402 0.02 -12.93 7.14
CA ALA A 402 0.77 -11.69 6.97
C ALA A 402 1.12 -10.99 8.30
N ALA A 403 0.39 -11.31 9.36
CA ALA A 403 0.59 -10.78 10.69
C ALA A 403 0.76 -11.96 11.65
N LEU A 404 1.81 -11.93 12.45
CA LEU A 404 2.11 -12.94 13.44
C LEU A 404 2.30 -12.27 14.79
N CYS A 405 1.50 -12.74 15.72
CA CYS A 405 1.61 -12.42 17.12
C CYS A 405 2.43 -13.51 17.80
N LEU A 406 3.45 -13.07 18.53
CA LEU A 406 4.42 -13.91 19.17
C LEU A 406 4.15 -13.94 20.66
N SER A 407 4.27 -15.14 21.19
CA SER A 407 4.25 -15.44 22.60
C SER A 407 5.67 -15.16 23.13
N PRO A 408 5.88 -14.16 23.99
CA PRO A 408 7.19 -13.88 24.57
C PRO A 408 7.71 -14.98 25.49
N ASP A 409 6.84 -15.80 26.08
CA ASP A 409 7.20 -16.83 27.06
C ASP A 409 6.45 -18.15 26.82
N ASP A 410 6.76 -19.21 27.58
CA ASP A 410 6.10 -20.51 27.45
C ASP A 410 4.74 -20.56 28.19
N SER A 411 4.16 -19.43 28.60
CA SER A 411 2.90 -19.32 29.34
C SER A 411 1.72 -18.96 28.42
N PRO A 412 0.92 -19.93 27.95
CA PRO A 412 -0.21 -19.66 27.05
C PRO A 412 -1.29 -18.75 27.67
N ALA A 413 -1.30 -18.60 29.01
CA ALA A 413 -2.26 -17.78 29.73
C ALA A 413 -2.00 -16.27 29.57
N ASP A 414 -0.72 -15.89 29.41
CA ASP A 414 -0.26 -14.50 29.39
C ASP A 414 -0.06 -13.96 27.97
N ASP A 415 0.09 -14.89 27.02
CA ASP A 415 0.29 -14.66 25.60
C ASP A 415 -1.02 -14.39 24.86
N LYS A 416 -1.65 -13.26 25.19
CA LYS A 416 -2.87 -12.80 24.51
C LYS A 416 -2.51 -11.74 23.48
N CYS A 417 -2.87 -12.00 22.22
CA CYS A 417 -2.83 -10.97 21.20
C CYS A 417 -3.94 -9.95 21.43
N PRO A 418 -3.66 -8.65 21.25
CA PRO A 418 -4.72 -7.67 21.26
C PRO A 418 -5.71 -7.97 20.13
N LYS A 419 -7.00 -7.82 20.44
CA LYS A 419 -8.08 -8.04 19.48
C LYS A 419 -7.94 -7.17 18.22
N ILE A 420 -7.44 -5.96 18.43
CA ILE A 420 -7.23 -4.94 17.41
C ILE A 420 -5.74 -4.64 17.38
N TRP A 421 -5.12 -4.78 16.21
CA TRP A 421 -3.74 -4.35 16.04
C TRP A 421 -3.66 -2.84 15.88
N PRO A 422 -2.82 -2.14 16.66
CA PRO A 422 -2.57 -0.73 16.47
C PRO A 422 -2.06 -0.43 15.04
N GLY A 423 -2.69 0.53 14.36
CA GLY A 423 -2.27 1.00 13.04
C GLY A 423 -2.75 0.19 11.83
N TRP A 424 -3.56 -0.86 12.04
CA TRP A 424 -4.31 -1.48 10.94
C TRP A 424 -5.63 -0.73 10.72
N PRO A 425 -6.02 -0.45 9.47
CA PRO A 425 -7.31 0.18 9.20
C PRO A 425 -8.40 -0.74 9.75
N THR A 426 -9.13 -0.26 10.75
CA THR A 426 -10.32 -0.94 11.25
C THR A 426 -11.39 -0.86 10.17
N PHE A 427 -11.54 -1.92 9.36
CA PHE A 427 -12.77 -2.13 8.62
C PHE A 427 -13.81 -2.58 9.64
N ILE A 428 -14.59 -1.62 10.15
CA ILE A 428 -15.71 -1.90 11.03
C ILE A 428 -16.81 -2.56 10.17
N ASP A 429 -17.01 -3.85 10.41
CA ASP A 429 -18.14 -4.73 10.09
C ASP A 429 -18.64 -4.84 8.62
N ALA A 430 -18.19 -5.91 7.97
CA ALA A 430 -19.03 -6.65 7.03
C ALA A 430 -19.87 -7.67 7.83
N GLY A 431 -21.18 -7.42 7.94
CA GLY A 431 -22.09 -8.25 8.71
C GLY A 431 -22.11 -9.71 8.26
N ALA A 432 -21.87 -10.64 9.19
CA ALA A 432 -22.33 -12.02 9.12
C ALA A 432 -23.46 -12.20 10.14
N GLY A 433 -24.54 -12.84 9.69
CA GLY A 433 -25.87 -12.79 10.30
C GLY A 433 -26.04 -13.46 11.67
N ASP A 434 -27.06 -12.94 12.35
CA ASP A 434 -28.15 -13.67 13.00
C ASP A 434 -27.80 -14.91 13.83
N PHE A 435 -27.86 -14.77 15.15
CA PHE A 435 -28.25 -15.84 16.06
C PHE A 435 -29.09 -15.27 17.20
N GLY A 436 -30.41 -15.34 17.02
CA GLY A 436 -31.30 -15.66 18.13
C GLY A 436 -30.98 -17.08 18.61
N GLY A 437 -30.28 -17.18 19.74
CA GLY A 437 -30.05 -18.42 20.47
C GLY A 437 -29.96 -18.06 21.93
N GLY A 438 -31.06 -18.26 22.67
CA GLY A 438 -31.13 -17.97 24.09
C GLY A 438 -30.18 -18.86 24.87
N ASP A 439 -29.28 -18.24 25.62
CA ASP A 439 -28.59 -18.89 26.73
C ASP A 439 -29.18 -18.32 28.02
N SER A 440 -29.87 -19.19 28.76
CA SER A 440 -30.41 -18.92 30.08
C SER A 440 -29.30 -19.07 31.10
N GLY A 441 -28.77 -17.94 31.57
CA GLY A 441 -27.91 -17.85 32.74
C GLY A 441 -28.24 -16.58 33.51
N GLU A 442 -28.75 -16.76 34.72
CA GLU A 442 -29.02 -15.72 35.72
C GLU A 442 -27.83 -14.77 35.91
N ASP A 443 -28.06 -13.48 35.74
CA ASP A 443 -27.58 -12.46 36.69
C ASP A 443 -28.38 -11.15 36.50
N ASP A 444 -28.95 -10.68 37.61
CA ASP A 444 -29.75 -9.46 37.75
C ASP A 444 -28.85 -8.20 37.67
N GLY A 445 -29.23 -7.18 36.88
CA GLY A 445 -28.65 -5.84 37.04
C GLY A 445 -28.78 -4.83 35.90
N SER A 446 -29.89 -4.07 35.89
CA SER A 446 -30.12 -2.73 35.29
C SER A 446 -29.82 -2.49 33.80
N GLY A 447 -30.91 -2.26 33.04
CA GLY A 447 -30.93 -2.04 31.60
C GLY A 447 -30.34 -0.72 31.11
N GLY A 448 -29.52 -0.83 30.06
CA GLY A 448 -29.26 0.21 29.08
C GLY A 448 -29.63 -0.34 27.70
N SER A 449 -30.84 -0.05 27.23
CA SER A 449 -31.30 -0.45 25.90
C SER A 449 -30.64 0.42 24.82
N ALA A 450 -29.78 -0.16 23.98
CA ALA A 450 -29.31 0.49 22.76
C ALA A 450 -30.46 0.55 21.74
N ASN A 451 -30.77 1.75 21.24
CA ASN A 451 -31.75 1.93 20.18
C ASN A 451 -31.11 1.61 18.83
N THR A 452 -31.59 0.57 18.15
CA THR A 452 -31.14 0.19 16.80
C THR A 452 -32.15 0.72 15.77
N CYS A 453 -31.66 1.46 14.78
CA CYS A 453 -32.44 1.82 13.58
C CYS A 453 -32.07 0.84 12.46
N SER A 454 -33.04 0.26 11.76
CA SER A 454 -32.82 -0.56 10.56
C SER A 454 -33.65 -0.05 9.39
N GLY A 455 -33.00 0.06 8.23
CA GLY A 455 -33.62 0.38 6.94
C GLY A 455 -32.64 0.03 5.82
N THR A 456 -33.12 -0.59 4.75
CA THR A 456 -32.30 -1.06 3.63
C THR A 456 -32.54 -0.18 2.41
N VAL A 457 -31.49 0.47 1.90
CA VAL A 457 -31.56 1.21 0.63
C VAL A 457 -31.24 0.25 -0.50
N SER A 458 -32.14 0.12 -1.48
CA SER A 458 -31.90 -0.67 -2.70
C SER A 458 -31.99 0.22 -3.93
N GLY A 459 -30.91 0.26 -4.72
CA GLY A 459 -30.89 0.89 -6.04
C GLY A 459 -30.09 0.00 -6.98
N SER A 460 -30.70 -0.44 -8.08
CA SER A 460 -30.00 -1.17 -9.13
C SER A 460 -29.38 -0.20 -10.13
N THR A 461 -28.14 -0.49 -10.56
CA THR A 461 -27.55 0.13 -11.74
C THR A 461 -27.38 -0.96 -12.81
N GLU A 462 -28.07 -0.82 -13.93
CA GLU A 462 -27.84 -1.67 -15.09
C GLU A 462 -26.62 -1.16 -15.88
N SER A 463 -25.64 -2.05 -16.09
CA SER A 463 -24.47 -1.76 -16.90
C SER A 463 -24.78 -1.93 -18.39
N SER A 464 -25.22 -0.86 -19.06
CA SER A 464 -24.98 -0.72 -20.50
C SER A 464 -25.04 0.75 -20.95
N GLY A 465 -23.90 1.28 -21.39
CA GLY A 465 -23.71 2.31 -22.43
C GLY A 465 -24.68 3.48 -22.66
N ALA A 466 -25.54 3.90 -21.72
CA ALA A 466 -26.48 5.01 -21.91
C ALA A 466 -26.18 6.19 -20.98
N LYS A 467 -26.27 7.42 -21.51
CA LYS A 467 -26.22 8.67 -20.74
C LYS A 467 -27.29 8.62 -19.64
N VAL A 468 -26.85 8.66 -18.38
CA VAL A 468 -27.73 8.64 -17.20
C VAL A 468 -28.35 10.03 -17.04
N SER A 469 -29.66 10.13 -17.21
CA SER A 469 -30.46 11.24 -16.71
C SER A 469 -30.49 11.21 -15.18
N ALA A 470 -30.12 12.31 -14.52
CA ALA A 470 -30.06 12.41 -13.07
C ALA A 470 -31.42 12.12 -12.42
N THR A 471 -31.56 10.98 -11.75
CA THR A 471 -32.70 10.68 -10.88
C THR A 471 -32.28 10.98 -9.44
N SER A 472 -32.83 12.02 -8.84
CA SER A 472 -32.69 12.29 -7.40
C SER A 472 -33.69 11.43 -6.64
N SER A 473 -33.22 10.40 -5.93
CA SER A 473 -34.04 9.73 -4.91
C SER A 473 -33.81 10.41 -3.57
N VAL A 474 -34.90 10.87 -2.96
CA VAL A 474 -34.92 11.41 -1.59
C VAL A 474 -35.77 10.46 -0.77
N GLU A 475 -35.19 9.81 0.23
CA GLU A 475 -35.94 9.01 1.20
C GLU A 475 -35.82 9.62 2.60
N THR A 476 -36.93 9.62 3.31
CA THR A 476 -37.06 10.11 4.69
C THR A 476 -37.19 8.92 5.61
N VAL A 477 -36.30 8.80 6.60
CA VAL A 477 -36.36 7.75 7.63
C VAL A 477 -36.79 8.39 8.94
N GLU A 478 -37.87 7.88 9.53
CA GLU A 478 -38.35 8.31 10.85
C GLU A 478 -37.70 7.47 11.94
N CYS A 479 -37.10 8.13 12.94
CA CYS A 479 -36.54 7.46 14.10
C CYS A 479 -37.29 7.88 15.37
N ALA A 480 -37.88 6.90 16.07
CA ALA A 480 -38.45 7.12 17.39
C ALA A 480 -37.35 7.12 18.45
N THR A 481 -37.30 8.16 19.29
CA THR A 481 -36.44 8.20 20.47
C THR A 481 -37.26 7.93 21.73
N SER A 482 -36.63 7.39 22.77
CA SER A 482 -37.27 7.03 24.05
C SER A 482 -37.91 8.21 24.83
N GLY A 483 -37.83 9.43 24.29
CA GLY A 483 -38.49 10.63 24.81
C GLY A 483 -39.66 11.16 23.97
N GLY A 484 -40.17 10.40 22.99
CA GLY A 484 -41.36 10.76 22.20
C GLY A 484 -41.15 11.81 21.10
N ASN A 485 -39.93 12.34 20.94
CA ASN A 485 -39.59 13.22 19.83
C ASN A 485 -39.12 12.39 18.63
N ILE A 486 -39.93 12.37 17.57
CA ILE A 486 -39.58 11.78 16.27
C ILE A 486 -38.55 12.71 15.61
N LYS A 487 -37.41 12.17 15.21
CA LYS A 487 -36.43 12.89 14.38
C LYS A 487 -36.49 12.34 12.96
N ASN A 488 -36.59 13.24 11.99
CA ASN A 488 -36.63 12.89 10.58
C ASN A 488 -35.25 13.14 9.98
N TYR A 489 -34.69 12.11 9.37
CA TYR A 489 -33.45 12.19 8.61
C TYR A 489 -33.78 12.08 7.12
N THR A 490 -33.19 12.96 6.32
CA THR A 490 -33.34 12.93 4.87
C THR A 490 -31.95 12.82 4.26
N CYS A 491 -31.74 11.76 3.47
CA CYS A 491 -30.52 11.57 2.69
C CYS A 491 -30.82 11.88 1.22
N GLY A 492 -30.03 12.78 0.63
CA GLY A 492 -30.09 13.11 -0.78
C GLY A 492 -28.76 12.80 -1.47
N ILE A 493 -28.81 12.09 -2.60
CA ILE A 493 -27.66 11.91 -3.48
C ILE A 493 -27.87 12.80 -4.71
N THR A 494 -26.91 13.65 -5.00
CA THR A 494 -26.90 14.44 -6.24
C THR A 494 -25.66 14.05 -7.03
N ALA A 495 -25.88 13.47 -8.21
CA ALA A 495 -24.82 13.18 -9.17
C ALA A 495 -24.78 14.32 -10.19
N ALA A 496 -23.65 15.02 -10.26
CA ALA A 496 -23.30 15.88 -11.39
C ALA A 496 -22.19 15.20 -12.20
N GLU A 497 -22.08 15.48 -13.50
CA GLU A 497 -21.01 14.90 -14.33
C GLU A 497 -19.63 15.16 -13.68
N GLY A 498 -18.98 14.10 -13.20
CA GLY A 498 -17.64 14.15 -12.59
C GLY A 498 -17.59 14.24 -11.05
N SER A 499 -18.71 14.32 -10.33
CA SER A 499 -18.72 14.33 -8.86
C SER A 499 -20.06 13.84 -8.28
N THR A 500 -20.00 12.91 -7.33
CA THR A 500 -21.15 12.49 -6.52
C THR A 500 -21.06 13.16 -5.16
N THR A 501 -22.04 13.99 -4.80
CA THR A 501 -22.15 14.58 -3.46
C THR A 501 -23.28 13.93 -2.70
N VAL A 502 -22.99 13.46 -1.48
CA VAL A 502 -23.99 12.96 -0.54
C VAL A 502 -24.26 14.04 0.49
N THR A 503 -25.54 14.38 0.66
CA THR A 503 -25.99 15.36 1.64
C THR A 503 -26.91 14.67 2.65
N VAL A 504 -26.57 14.79 3.93
CA VAL A 504 -27.39 14.27 5.03
C VAL A 504 -27.92 15.44 5.83
N SER A 505 -29.25 15.49 5.97
CA SER A 505 -29.96 16.54 6.69
C SER A 505 -30.71 15.93 7.88
N GLN A 506 -30.51 16.48 9.07
CA GLN A 506 -31.27 16.14 10.28
C GLN A 506 -32.20 17.30 10.62
N THR A 507 -33.50 17.03 10.72
CA THR A 507 -34.50 18.01 11.13
C THR A 507 -35.07 17.66 12.49
N SER A 508 -34.96 18.59 13.45
CA SER A 508 -35.54 18.47 14.79
C SER A 508 -36.31 19.75 15.10
N GLY A 509 -37.65 19.68 15.06
CA GLY A 509 -38.50 20.87 15.14
C GLY A 509 -38.27 21.80 13.93
N ASN A 510 -38.06 23.10 14.18
CA ASN A 510 -37.79 24.10 13.13
C ASN A 510 -36.30 24.21 12.73
N THR A 511 -35.43 23.34 13.23
CA THR A 511 -33.97 23.43 12.98
C THR A 511 -33.54 22.27 12.08
N THR A 512 -32.89 22.60 10.95
CA THR A 512 -32.29 21.62 10.01
C THR A 512 -30.78 21.80 10.02
N VAL A 513 -30.03 20.72 10.29
CA VAL A 513 -28.56 20.69 10.20
C VAL A 513 -28.18 19.83 8.98
N THR A 514 -27.38 20.39 8.07
CA THR A 514 -26.99 19.74 6.82
C THR A 514 -25.48 19.54 6.77
N LYS A 515 -25.01 18.35 6.39
CA LYS A 515 -23.59 18.05 6.18
C LYS A 515 -23.38 17.45 4.78
N THR A 516 -22.43 18.02 4.03
CA THR A 516 -22.06 17.59 2.67
C THR A 516 -20.69 16.91 2.70
N LEU A 517 -20.59 15.72 2.10
CA LEU A 517 -19.33 14.99 1.96
C LEU A 517 -18.81 15.15 0.52
N LEU A 518 -17.52 15.53 0.38
CA LEU A 518 -16.87 15.91 -0.88
C LEU A 518 -15.66 14.98 -1.17
N GLU A 519 -15.86 13.67 -1.31
CA GLU A 519 -14.82 12.75 -1.80
C GLU A 519 -15.43 11.70 -2.75
N PRO A 520 -14.69 11.19 -3.75
CA PRO A 520 -15.15 10.13 -4.64
C PRO A 520 -15.41 8.84 -3.83
N PHE A 521 -16.67 8.45 -3.71
CA PHE A 521 -17.14 7.39 -2.81
C PHE A 521 -17.77 6.24 -3.60
N VAL A 522 -17.46 4.99 -3.20
CA VAL A 522 -18.16 3.79 -3.68
C VAL A 522 -19.24 3.45 -2.66
N CYS A 523 -20.52 3.54 -3.06
CA CYS A 523 -21.68 3.19 -2.24
C CYS A 523 -21.70 1.71 -1.92
N ASN A 524 -21.00 1.27 -0.88
CA ASN A 524 -21.32 0.08 -0.12
C ASN A 524 -20.99 0.37 1.35
N ALA A 525 -22.05 0.52 2.16
CA ALA A 525 -22.07 0.70 3.62
C ALA A 525 -21.77 2.11 4.18
N ILE A 526 -22.84 2.83 4.54
CA ILE A 526 -22.84 3.82 5.63
C ILE A 526 -23.86 3.31 6.65
N ASN A 527 -23.41 2.79 7.81
CA ASN A 527 -24.32 2.35 8.87
C ASN A 527 -24.28 3.22 10.14
N THR A 528 -23.39 4.21 10.24
CA THR A 528 -23.44 5.20 11.33
C THR A 528 -22.84 6.56 10.93
N LEU A 529 -23.60 7.62 11.17
CA LEU A 529 -23.13 9.01 11.18
C LEU A 529 -23.39 9.56 12.58
N ASN A 530 -22.33 9.86 13.34
CA ASN A 530 -22.47 10.54 14.61
C ASN A 530 -22.63 12.05 14.36
N PHE A 531 -23.81 12.56 14.70
CA PHE A 531 -24.06 13.98 14.91
C PHE A 531 -23.78 14.31 16.39
N PRO A 532 -23.24 15.50 16.71
CA PRO A 532 -23.06 15.94 18.09
C PRO A 532 -24.39 16.07 18.85
#